data_AF-A0A7J9ITQ9-F1
#
_entry.id   AF-A0A7J9ITQ9-F1
#
_cell.length_a   1.000
_cell.length_b   1.000
_cell.length_c   1.000
_cell.angle_alpha   90.00
_cell.angle_beta   90.00
_cell.angle_gamma   90.00
#
_symmetry.space_group_name_H-M   'P 1'
#
loop_
_entity.id
_entity.type
_entity.pdbx_description
1 polymer ?
#
loop_
_entity_poly.entity_id
_entity_poly.type
_entity_poly.pdbx_seq_one_letter_code
_entity_poly.pdbx_strand_id
1 'polypeptide(L)'
;MLMRKCVYENISKDDIQKLFPSEVLPELQRLLTLLLQKFQREWRADVHMDKVSLPRLKTMTWNLATQDSEVREPVAVINLKLQNDMQCPQESDLSFQLAKETLDTMLKSVYSIRDQLSNMV
;
A
#
# COMPACT_ATOMS: atom_id res chain seq x y z
N MET A 1 -7.14 -4.96 20.38
CA MET A 1 -7.60 -4.24 19.17
C MET A 1 -8.15 -2.83 19.43
N LEU A 2 -8.02 -2.25 20.64
CA LEU A 2 -8.56 -0.91 20.91
C LEU A 2 -7.65 0.24 20.41
N MET A 3 -6.34 0.14 20.64
CA MET A 3 -5.36 1.14 20.19
C MET A 3 -5.34 1.27 18.66
N ARG A 4 -5.31 0.13 17.94
CA ARG A 4 -5.42 0.11 16.47
C ARG A 4 -6.71 0.78 16.00
N LYS A 5 -7.86 0.43 16.59
CA LYS A 5 -9.15 1.03 16.25
C LYS A 5 -9.17 2.56 16.47
N CYS A 6 -8.63 3.02 17.60
CA CYS A 6 -8.51 4.44 17.93
C CYS A 6 -7.62 5.23 16.95
N VAL A 7 -6.57 4.59 16.43
CA VAL A 7 -5.61 5.22 15.51
C VAL A 7 -6.11 5.21 14.06
N TYR A 8 -6.66 4.08 13.58
CA TYR A 8 -7.07 3.92 12.17
C TYR A 8 -8.46 4.49 11.84
N GLU A 9 -9.45 4.40 12.75
CA GLU A 9 -10.85 4.76 12.44
C GLU A 9 -11.19 6.25 12.72
N ASN A 10 -10.17 7.09 12.94
CA ASN A 10 -10.31 8.52 13.21
C ASN A 10 -11.36 8.89 14.29
N ILE A 11 -11.45 8.08 15.34
CA ILE A 11 -12.46 8.23 16.40
C ILE A 11 -12.26 9.56 17.12
N SER A 12 -13.35 10.32 17.26
CA SER A 12 -13.34 11.62 17.95
C SER A 12 -13.20 11.43 19.47
N LYS A 13 -12.76 12.46 20.18
CA LYS A 13 -12.58 12.40 21.64
C LYS A 13 -13.85 11.97 22.38
N ASP A 14 -15.00 12.38 21.87
CA ASP A 14 -16.31 12.14 22.43
C ASP A 14 -16.83 10.72 22.09
N ASP A 15 -16.33 10.12 21.01
CA ASP A 15 -16.72 8.77 20.58
C ASP A 15 -15.85 7.67 21.19
N ILE A 16 -14.64 7.97 21.70
CA ILE A 16 -13.77 6.98 22.35
C ILE A 16 -14.47 6.32 23.53
N GLN A 17 -15.31 7.06 24.27
CA GLN A 17 -16.05 6.51 25.41
C GLN A 17 -17.05 5.43 24.99
N LYS A 18 -17.55 5.47 23.75
CA LYS A 18 -18.49 4.48 23.19
C LYS A 18 -17.81 3.15 22.82
N LEU A 19 -16.48 3.09 22.88
CA LEU A 19 -15.71 1.87 22.57
C LEU A 19 -15.62 0.91 23.75
N PHE A 20 -15.96 1.37 24.96
CA PHE A 20 -15.83 0.57 26.16
C PHE A 20 -17.18 -0.11 26.49
N PRO A 21 -17.16 -1.40 26.81
CA PRO A 21 -18.37 -2.12 27.20
C PRO A 21 -18.77 -1.74 28.64
N SER A 22 -20.06 -1.90 28.99
CA SER A 22 -20.65 -1.45 30.27
C SER A 22 -20.07 -2.11 31.53
N GLU A 23 -19.37 -3.22 31.35
CA GLU A 23 -18.69 -4.01 32.37
C GLU A 23 -17.41 -3.34 32.86
N VAL A 24 -16.90 -2.35 32.12
CA VAL A 24 -15.71 -1.58 32.51
C VAL A 24 -16.10 -0.50 33.52
N LEU A 25 -15.42 -0.49 34.67
CA LEU A 25 -15.65 0.52 35.69
C LEU A 25 -15.43 1.94 35.14
N PRO A 26 -16.29 2.92 35.50
CA PRO A 26 -16.21 4.29 34.97
C PRO A 26 -14.84 4.96 35.15
N GLU A 27 -14.16 4.70 36.27
CA GLU A 27 -12.84 5.26 36.53
C GLU A 27 -11.76 4.66 35.61
N LEU A 28 -11.84 3.36 35.33
CA LEU A 28 -10.94 2.71 34.38
C LEU A 28 -11.19 3.20 32.95
N GLN A 29 -12.46 3.37 32.57
CA GLN A 29 -12.86 3.95 31.29
C GLN A 29 -12.30 5.37 31.11
N ARG A 30 -12.36 6.20 32.16
CA ARG A 30 -11.81 7.56 32.17
C ARG A 30 -10.29 7.55 31.97
N LEU A 31 -9.57 6.73 32.73
CA LEU A 31 -8.11 6.61 32.63
C LEU A 31 -7.67 6.09 31.25
N LEU A 32 -8.34 5.05 30.74
CA LEU A 32 -8.06 4.52 29.40
C LEU A 32 -8.36 5.55 28.30
N THR A 33 -9.46 6.30 28.42
CA THR A 33 -9.78 7.39 27.48
C THR A 33 -8.68 8.44 27.47
N LEU A 34 -8.20 8.88 28.65
CA LEU A 34 -7.12 9.86 28.77
C LEU A 34 -5.81 9.36 28.16
N LEU A 35 -5.44 8.10 28.41
CA LEU A 35 -4.25 7.48 27.84
C LEU A 35 -4.35 7.37 26.31
N LEU A 36 -5.47 6.87 25.79
CA LEU A 36 -5.69 6.77 24.35
C LEU A 36 -5.61 8.14 23.68
N GLN A 37 -6.28 9.15 24.23
CA GLN A 37 -6.24 10.51 23.70
C GLN A 37 -4.84 11.13 23.73
N LYS A 38 -4.07 10.88 24.79
CA LYS A 38 -2.71 11.39 24.97
C LYS A 38 -1.78 10.88 23.86
N PHE A 39 -1.80 9.57 23.60
CA PHE A 39 -0.89 8.94 22.64
C PHE A 39 -1.45 8.87 21.22
N GLN A 40 -2.74 9.18 21.00
CA GLN A 40 -3.37 9.14 19.68
C GLN A 40 -2.64 10.00 18.65
N ARG A 41 -2.16 11.19 19.02
CA ARG A 41 -1.44 12.08 18.08
C ARG A 41 -0.10 11.48 17.66
N GLU A 42 0.65 10.96 18.63
CA GLU A 42 1.96 10.33 18.39
C GLU A 42 1.81 9.06 17.55
N TRP A 43 0.92 8.15 17.93
CA TRP A 43 0.66 6.94 17.14
C TRP A 43 0.13 7.24 15.74
N ARG A 44 -0.60 8.35 15.55
CA ARG A 44 -1.01 8.78 14.20
C ARG A 44 0.16 9.31 13.40
N ALA A 45 1.06 10.09 14.01
CA ALA A 45 2.27 10.53 13.35
C ALA A 45 3.12 9.32 12.97
N ASP A 46 3.30 8.37 13.87
CA ASP A 46 4.03 7.13 13.62
C ASP A 46 3.37 6.31 12.51
N VAL A 47 2.05 6.08 12.53
CA VAL A 47 1.35 5.36 11.45
C VAL A 47 1.36 6.13 10.13
N HIS A 48 1.36 7.47 10.14
CA HIS A 48 1.50 8.27 8.94
C HIS A 48 2.93 8.25 8.39
N MET A 49 3.95 8.16 9.25
CA MET A 49 5.36 8.05 8.88
C MET A 49 5.71 6.62 8.44
N ASP A 50 5.11 5.62 9.07
CA ASP A 50 5.26 4.18 8.80
C ASP A 50 4.37 3.70 7.65
N LYS A 51 3.48 4.57 7.14
CA LYS A 51 3.01 4.47 5.76
C LYS A 51 4.21 4.75 4.86
N VAL A 52 5.06 3.75 4.69
CA VAL A 52 5.80 3.54 3.45
C VAL A 52 4.75 3.60 2.36
N SER A 53 4.59 4.77 1.74
CA SER A 53 3.70 4.93 0.61
C SER A 53 4.30 4.08 -0.49
N LEU A 54 3.74 2.90 -0.69
CA LEU A 54 4.15 2.04 -1.77
C LEU A 54 3.89 2.82 -3.07
N PRO A 55 4.91 2.96 -3.94
CA PRO A 55 4.73 3.65 -5.20
C PRO A 55 3.62 2.94 -5.97
N ARG A 56 2.67 3.72 -6.47
CA ARG A 56 1.52 3.21 -7.22
C ARG A 56 1.85 3.25 -8.71
N LEU A 57 1.53 2.17 -9.41
CA LEU A 57 1.64 2.15 -10.87
C LEU A 57 0.53 3.04 -11.46
N LYS A 58 0.92 4.10 -12.17
CA LYS A 58 0.01 5.04 -12.84
C LYS A 58 -0.22 4.68 -14.29
N THR A 59 0.84 4.31 -15.00
CA THR A 59 0.78 3.95 -16.42
C THR A 59 1.81 2.88 -16.71
N MET A 60 1.46 1.97 -17.60
CA MET A 60 2.37 0.97 -18.16
C MET A 60 2.26 1.01 -19.67
N THR A 61 3.38 1.09 -20.37
CA THR A 61 3.45 0.96 -21.82
C THR A 61 4.41 -0.17 -22.19
N TRP A 62 4.19 -0.77 -23.35
CA TRP A 62 5.05 -1.83 -23.86
C TRP A 62 5.34 -1.60 -25.34
N ASN A 63 6.55 -1.95 -25.76
CA ASN A 63 6.96 -1.95 -27.16
C ASN A 63 7.86 -3.15 -27.45
N LEU A 64 7.77 -3.70 -28.66
CA LEU A 64 8.66 -4.76 -29.10
C LEU A 64 9.87 -4.14 -29.80
N ALA A 65 11.07 -4.37 -29.27
CA ALA A 65 12.30 -3.95 -29.91
C ALA A 65 12.87 -5.10 -30.74
N THR A 66 12.89 -4.92 -32.06
CA THR A 66 13.67 -5.74 -32.99
C THR A 66 15.05 -5.09 -33.10
N GLN A 67 16.12 -5.79 -32.72
CA GLN A 67 17.46 -5.28 -33.00
C GLN A 67 17.76 -5.45 -34.49
N ASP A 68 18.38 -4.46 -35.13
CA ASP A 68 18.67 -4.36 -36.58
C ASP A 68 19.65 -5.43 -37.13
N SER A 69 19.74 -6.61 -36.51
CA SER A 69 20.56 -7.72 -36.96
C SER A 69 19.66 -8.95 -37.15
N GLU A 70 19.74 -9.55 -38.35
CA GLU A 70 18.87 -10.61 -38.89
C GLU A 70 18.75 -11.89 -38.02
N VAL A 71 19.43 -11.99 -36.88
CA VAL A 71 19.55 -13.22 -36.07
C VAL A 71 19.20 -13.02 -34.58
N ARG A 72 18.72 -11.85 -34.13
CA ARG A 72 18.42 -11.64 -32.70
C ARG A 72 16.92 -11.74 -32.37
N GLU A 73 16.60 -12.55 -31.36
CA GLU A 73 15.23 -12.67 -30.86
C GLU A 73 14.67 -11.31 -30.41
N PRO A 74 13.39 -11.01 -30.71
CA PRO A 74 12.79 -9.75 -30.33
C PRO A 74 12.63 -9.66 -28.81
N VAL A 75 12.88 -8.48 -28.26
CA VAL A 75 12.84 -8.23 -26.80
C VAL A 75 11.70 -7.29 -26.48
N ALA A 76 10.92 -7.59 -25.45
CA ALA A 76 9.85 -6.73 -24.98
C ALA A 76 10.44 -5.62 -24.10
N VAL A 77 10.15 -4.37 -24.41
CA VAL A 77 10.51 -3.21 -23.59
C VAL A 77 9.26 -2.77 -22.84
N ILE A 78 9.35 -2.70 -21.52
CA ILE A 78 8.26 -2.29 -20.64
C ILE A 78 8.68 -0.99 -19.96
N ASN A 79 7.78 0.00 -20.00
CA ASN A 79 7.94 1.27 -19.29
C ASN A 79 6.83 1.42 -18.26
N LEU A 80 7.21 1.75 -17.03
CA LEU A 80 6.32 1.97 -15.90
C LEU A 80 6.44 3.41 -15.44
N LYS A 81 5.30 4.06 -15.23
CA LYS A 81 5.20 5.32 -14.51
C LYS A 81 4.70 5.06 -13.11
N LEU A 82 5.54 5.33 -12.13
CA LEU A 82 5.21 5.21 -10.72
C LEU A 82 4.89 6.58 -10.13
N GLN A 83 3.85 6.64 -9.30
CA GLN A 83 3.47 7.83 -8.56
C GLN A 83 3.66 7.55 -7.07
N ASN A 84 4.37 8.45 -6.38
CA ASN A 84 4.43 8.45 -4.93
C ASN A 84 3.44 9.47 -4.36
N ASP A 85 2.54 9.03 -3.48
CA ASP A 85 1.48 9.87 -2.90
C ASP A 85 1.95 10.64 -1.63
N MET A 86 3.26 10.69 -1.37
CA MET A 86 3.80 11.61 -0.36
C MET A 86 3.57 13.06 -0.77
N GLN A 87 3.68 13.99 0.19
CA GLN A 87 3.39 15.44 0.14
C GLN A 87 3.86 16.22 -1.12
N CYS A 88 4.65 15.62 -2.01
CA CYS A 88 4.87 16.06 -3.37
C CYS A 88 4.67 14.87 -4.34
N PRO A 89 3.74 14.95 -5.32
CA PRO A 89 3.54 13.89 -6.31
C PRO A 89 4.78 13.79 -7.20
N GLN A 90 5.72 12.94 -6.81
CA GLN A 90 6.90 12.66 -7.58
C GLN A 90 6.60 11.48 -8.51
N GLU A 91 6.70 11.73 -9.81
CA GLU A 91 6.64 10.67 -10.81
C GLU A 91 8.04 10.08 -11.01
N SER A 92 8.11 8.77 -11.13
CA SER A 92 9.34 8.04 -11.45
C SER A 92 9.08 7.13 -12.64
N ASP A 93 9.90 7.27 -13.67
CA ASP A 93 9.85 6.43 -14.86
C ASP A 93 10.87 5.29 -14.73
N LEU A 94 10.42 4.05 -14.94
CA LEU A 94 11.27 2.86 -14.98
C LEU A 94 11.08 2.14 -16.31
N SER A 95 12.18 1.86 -17.00
CA SER A 95 12.18 1.11 -18.26
C SER A 95 13.07 -0.11 -18.15
N PHE A 96 12.58 -1.27 -18.57
CA PHE A 96 13.36 -2.51 -18.59
C PHE A 96 13.03 -3.36 -19.81
N GLN A 97 13.96 -4.25 -20.15
CA GLN A 97 13.87 -5.14 -21.29
C GLN A 97 13.70 -6.58 -20.81
N LEU A 98 12.76 -7.31 -21.39
CA LEU A 98 12.44 -8.69 -21.06
C LEU A 98 12.57 -9.57 -22.30
N ALA A 99 13.32 -10.67 -22.15
CA ALA A 99 13.24 -11.78 -23.09
C ALA A 99 11.89 -12.48 -22.96
N LYS A 100 11.51 -13.25 -23.99
CA LYS A 100 10.24 -13.99 -24.06
C LYS A 100 10.00 -14.85 -22.81
N GLU A 101 10.98 -15.63 -22.40
CA GLU A 101 10.87 -16.55 -21.25
C GLU A 101 10.66 -15.80 -19.92
N THR A 102 11.32 -14.65 -19.76
CA THR A 102 11.16 -13.80 -18.56
C THR A 102 9.78 -13.15 -18.54
N LEU A 103 9.28 -12.69 -19.69
CA LEU A 103 7.94 -12.13 -19.80
C LEU A 103 6.86 -13.17 -19.49
N ASP A 104 7.00 -14.40 -20.00
CA ASP A 104 6.07 -15.50 -19.72
C ASP A 104 6.04 -15.83 -18.22
N THR A 105 7.20 -15.87 -17.58
CA THR A 105 7.33 -16.07 -16.12
C THR A 105 6.67 -14.94 -15.33
N MET A 106 6.85 -13.69 -15.75
CA MET A 106 6.21 -12.53 -15.15
C MET A 106 4.68 -12.58 -15.29
N LEU A 107 4.15 -12.95 -16.45
CA LEU A 107 2.70 -13.07 -16.65
C LEU A 107 2.11 -14.15 -15.74
N LYS A 108 2.75 -15.33 -15.65
CA LYS A 108 2.33 -16.41 -14.75
C LYS A 108 2.28 -15.95 -13.28
N SER A 109 3.25 -15.17 -12.83
CA SER A 109 3.23 -14.65 -11.44
C SER A 109 2.12 -13.64 -11.22
N VAL A 110 1.88 -12.72 -12.16
CA VAL A 110 0.76 -11.75 -12.08
C VAL A 110 -0.60 -12.44 -12.08
N TYR A 111 -0.79 -13.48 -12.90
CA TYR A 111 -2.00 -14.30 -12.87
C TYR A 111 -2.21 -15.01 -11.54
N SER A 112 -1.15 -15.59 -10.96
CA SER A 112 -1.20 -16.21 -9.64
C SER A 112 -1.57 -15.21 -8.54
N ILE A 113 -0.99 -14.00 -8.57
CA ILE A 113 -1.34 -12.92 -7.62
C ILE A 113 -2.82 -12.53 -7.76
N ARG A 114 -3.33 -12.38 -8.99
CA ARG A 114 -4.74 -12.09 -9.24
C ARG A 114 -5.64 -13.15 -8.61
N ASP A 115 -5.32 -14.43 -8.80
CA ASP A 115 -6.14 -15.53 -8.29
C ASP A 115 -6.11 -15.59 -6.75
N GLN A 116 -4.94 -15.36 -6.14
CA GLN A 116 -4.82 -15.25 -4.69
C GLN A 116 -5.67 -14.10 -4.14
N LEU A 117 -5.61 -12.91 -4.75
CA LEU A 117 -6.40 -11.75 -4.34
C LEU A 117 -7.91 -11.97 -4.53
N SER A 118 -8.32 -12.66 -5.60
CA SER A 118 -9.72 -12.98 -5.85
C SER A 118 -10.29 -13.99 -4.84
N ASN A 119 -9.47 -14.90 -4.32
CA ASN A 119 -9.88 -15.89 -3.32
C ASN A 119 -9.93 -15.32 -1.89
N MET A 120 -9.47 -14.09 -1.68
CA MET A 120 -9.53 -13.39 -0.39
C MET A 120 -10.80 -12.55 -0.22
N VAL A 121 -11.67 -12.49 -1.24
CA VAL A 121 -12.94 -11.74 -1.25
C VAL A 121 -14.11 -12.69 -0.97
#